data_AF-A0A2E4RKM9-F1
#
_entry.id   AF-A0A2E4RKM9-F1
#
_cell.length_a   1.000
_cell.length_b   1.000
_cell.length_c   1.000
_cell.angle_alpha   90.00
_cell.angle_beta   90.00
_cell.angle_gamma   90.00
#
_symmetry.space_group_name_H-M   'P 1'
#
loop_
_entity.id
_entity.type
_entity.pdbx_description
1 polymer ?
#
loop_
_entity_poly.entity_id
_entity_poly.type
_entity_poly.pdbx_seq_one_letter_code
_entity_poly.pdbx_strand_id
1 'polypeptide(L)'
;PLVAAMQSLMRSPVQGSVAGCEVAGITAPAEGVLSGDWWDAIPLTDERLALVVGDTSGHGTGAVLTALRTRDLLRVALIEGRSPGAAFAFALHAMAFDENFVTTFVAVVDSTAHTITYANAGHHPPVVVTINKDTYVCSGTGPLVSSLGGSWEEQTVPFEPGSLLIAYTDGLVENRAPDGGDLNVDDVSRIVRGFERPVRLDST
;
A
#
# COMPACT_ATOMS: atom_id res chain seq x y z
N PRO A 1 -5.79 -13.94 23.33
CA PRO A 1 -7.25 -13.73 23.32
C PRO A 1 -7.73 -12.32 22.85
N LEU A 2 -6.99 -11.23 23.06
CA LEU A 2 -7.26 -9.92 22.41
C LEU A 2 -6.27 -9.61 21.28
N VAL A 3 -4.98 -9.80 21.56
CA VAL A 3 -3.87 -9.58 20.60
C VAL A 3 -4.06 -10.38 19.30
N ALA A 4 -4.41 -11.66 19.39
CA ALA A 4 -4.67 -12.50 18.22
C ALA A 4 -5.87 -12.02 17.39
N ALA A 5 -6.90 -11.46 18.04
CA ALA A 5 -8.04 -10.87 17.33
C ALA A 5 -7.62 -9.58 16.60
N MET A 6 -6.81 -8.73 17.24
CA MET A 6 -6.25 -7.52 16.60
C MET A 6 -5.35 -7.87 15.40
N GLN A 7 -4.50 -8.89 15.52
CA GLN A 7 -3.72 -9.41 14.39
C GLN A 7 -4.61 -9.89 13.24
N SER A 8 -5.67 -10.64 13.56
CA SER A 8 -6.59 -11.15 12.55
C SER A 8 -7.30 -10.01 11.82
N LEU A 9 -7.62 -8.92 12.52
CA LEU A 9 -8.23 -7.73 11.92
C LEU A 9 -7.26 -6.98 11.00
N MET A 10 -5.95 -7.08 11.22
CA MET A 10 -4.92 -6.42 10.41
C MET A 10 -4.62 -7.15 9.09
N ARG A 11 -4.99 -8.44 8.97
CA ARG A 11 -4.86 -9.18 7.71
C ARG A 11 -5.85 -8.64 6.68
N SER A 12 -5.37 -8.35 5.47
CA SER A 12 -6.29 -8.12 4.34
C SER A 12 -6.95 -9.45 3.96
N PRO A 13 -8.28 -9.49 3.84
CA PRO A 13 -8.99 -10.70 3.42
C PRO A 13 -8.95 -10.92 1.90
N VAL A 14 -8.45 -9.95 1.12
CA VAL A 14 -8.59 -9.93 -0.34
C VAL A 14 -7.30 -10.40 -1.00
N GLN A 15 -7.36 -11.59 -1.60
CA GLN A 15 -6.32 -12.15 -2.48
C GLN A 15 -6.96 -12.84 -3.69
N GLY A 16 -6.22 -12.91 -4.80
CA GLY A 16 -6.67 -13.48 -6.07
C GLY A 16 -7.19 -12.43 -7.06
N SER A 17 -7.99 -12.87 -8.02
CA SER A 17 -8.51 -12.02 -9.10
C SER A 17 -9.64 -11.11 -8.62
N VAL A 18 -9.39 -9.80 -8.61
CA VAL A 18 -10.32 -8.74 -8.18
C VAL A 18 -10.26 -7.58 -9.16
N ALA A 19 -11.42 -7.19 -9.69
CA ALA A 19 -11.57 -6.08 -10.63
C ALA A 19 -10.54 -6.07 -11.79
N GLY A 20 -10.33 -7.24 -12.42
CA GLY A 20 -9.36 -7.41 -13.51
C GLY A 20 -7.89 -7.47 -13.07
N CYS A 21 -7.58 -7.41 -11.77
CA CYS A 21 -6.23 -7.46 -11.22
C CYS A 21 -6.01 -8.73 -10.40
N GLU A 22 -4.81 -9.32 -10.48
CA GLU A 22 -4.39 -10.36 -9.53
C GLU A 22 -3.73 -9.70 -8.33
N VAL A 23 -4.28 -9.94 -7.14
CA VAL A 23 -3.80 -9.32 -5.90
C VAL A 23 -3.20 -10.39 -4.99
N ALA A 24 -1.98 -10.13 -4.51
CA ALA A 24 -1.33 -10.95 -3.51
C ALA A 24 -0.56 -10.04 -2.54
N GLY A 25 -0.49 -10.46 -1.28
CA GLY A 25 0.26 -9.74 -0.25
C GLY A 25 0.53 -10.59 0.96
N ILE A 26 1.62 -10.28 1.66
CA ILE A 26 2.02 -10.93 2.90
C ILE A 26 2.35 -9.85 3.93
N THR A 27 2.02 -10.12 5.18
CA THR A 27 2.42 -9.27 6.30
C THR A 27 3.05 -10.17 7.34
N ALA A 28 4.29 -9.85 7.72
CA ALA A 28 5.07 -10.60 8.70
C ALA A 28 5.53 -9.64 9.80
N PRO A 29 5.14 -9.84 11.07
CA PRO A 29 5.63 -9.01 12.17
C PRO A 29 7.13 -9.18 12.35
N ALA A 30 7.88 -8.06 12.47
CA ALA A 30 9.32 -8.09 12.70
C ALA A 30 9.69 -8.56 14.13
N GLU A 31 9.04 -8.00 15.15
CA GLU A 31 9.19 -8.40 16.56
C GLU A 31 7.84 -8.34 17.30
N GLY A 32 7.66 -9.24 18.27
CA GLY A 32 6.42 -9.30 19.06
C GLY A 32 5.22 -9.87 18.29
N VAL A 33 4.02 -9.44 18.67
CA VAL A 33 2.75 -10.01 18.17
C VAL A 33 1.92 -8.98 17.39
N LEU A 34 2.28 -7.70 17.35
CA LEU A 34 1.48 -6.66 16.70
C LEU A 34 2.35 -5.83 15.75
N SER A 35 2.06 -5.89 14.44
CA SER A 35 2.70 -5.04 13.42
C SER A 35 1.94 -3.73 13.29
N GLY A 36 2.67 -2.63 13.12
CA GLY A 36 2.13 -1.33 12.69
C GLY A 36 1.78 -1.30 11.20
N ASP A 37 2.38 -2.21 10.42
CA ASP A 37 2.18 -2.42 9.00
C ASP A 37 0.84 -3.07 8.70
N TRP A 38 0.21 -2.59 7.63
CA TRP A 38 -1.01 -3.14 7.09
C TRP A 38 -1.12 -2.81 5.62
N TRP A 39 -1.98 -3.56 4.95
CA TRP A 39 -2.40 -3.26 3.60
C TRP A 39 -3.85 -3.69 3.41
N ASP A 40 -4.46 -3.20 2.35
CA ASP A 40 -5.77 -3.67 1.91
C ASP A 40 -5.95 -3.50 0.40
N ALA A 41 -6.77 -4.36 -0.18
CA ALA A 41 -7.19 -4.28 -1.57
C ALA A 41 -8.73 -4.19 -1.60
N ILE A 42 -9.24 -3.06 -2.05
CA ILE A 42 -10.64 -2.67 -1.93
C ILE A 42 -11.25 -2.57 -3.32
N PRO A 43 -12.11 -3.52 -3.74
CA PRO A 43 -12.84 -3.37 -4.99
C PRO A 43 -13.78 -2.16 -4.88
N LEU A 44 -13.64 -1.23 -5.82
CA LEU A 44 -14.47 -0.03 -5.91
C LEU A 44 -15.62 -0.22 -6.91
N THR A 45 -15.31 -0.86 -8.04
CA THR A 45 -16.25 -1.32 -9.08
C THR A 45 -15.73 -2.64 -9.67
N ASP A 46 -16.38 -3.15 -10.73
CA ASP A 46 -15.92 -4.34 -11.45
C ASP A 46 -14.58 -4.12 -12.20
N GLU A 47 -14.18 -2.86 -12.42
CA GLU A 47 -12.97 -2.46 -13.17
C GLU A 47 -12.01 -1.59 -12.35
N ARG A 48 -12.39 -1.22 -11.12
CA ARG A 48 -11.58 -0.33 -10.28
C ARG A 48 -11.27 -0.98 -8.94
N LEU A 49 -9.99 -0.96 -8.59
CA LEU A 49 -9.45 -1.50 -7.35
C LEU A 49 -8.61 -0.44 -6.65
N ALA A 50 -8.82 -0.21 -5.36
CA ALA A 50 -7.86 0.54 -4.56
C ALA A 50 -6.90 -0.42 -3.83
N LEU A 51 -5.61 -0.17 -3.96
CA LEU A 51 -4.58 -0.74 -3.10
C LEU A 51 -4.18 0.31 -2.06
N VAL A 52 -4.17 -0.08 -0.80
CA VAL A 52 -3.71 0.76 0.31
C VAL A 52 -2.62 0.00 1.05
N VAL A 53 -1.51 0.66 1.34
CA VAL A 53 -0.46 0.14 2.22
C VAL A 53 -0.13 1.23 3.22
N GLY A 54 0.12 0.85 4.47
CA GLY A 54 0.54 1.81 5.47
C GLY A 54 1.36 1.18 6.58
N ASP A 55 2.14 2.03 7.22
CA ASP A 55 2.88 1.73 8.42
C ASP A 55 2.67 2.83 9.45
N THR A 56 2.49 2.43 10.70
CA THR A 56 2.11 3.29 11.81
C THR A 56 3.23 3.38 12.80
N SER A 57 3.63 4.61 13.14
CA SER A 57 4.67 4.86 14.13
C SER A 57 4.30 4.31 15.51
N GLY A 58 5.30 3.92 16.27
CA GLY A 58 5.14 3.45 17.64
C GLY A 58 4.88 1.94 17.70
N HIS A 59 4.52 1.45 18.89
CA HIS A 59 4.34 0.01 19.11
C HIS A 59 3.19 -0.28 20.07
N GLY A 60 2.68 -1.51 20.01
CA GLY A 60 1.63 -2.00 20.90
C GLY A 60 0.23 -1.51 20.52
N THR A 61 -0.69 -1.56 21.47
CA THR A 61 -2.13 -1.40 21.22
C THR A 61 -2.50 -0.04 20.63
N GLY A 62 -1.85 1.05 21.07
CA GLY A 62 -2.11 2.40 20.55
C GLY A 62 -1.86 2.49 19.05
N ALA A 63 -0.66 2.12 18.61
CA ALA A 63 -0.28 2.10 17.19
C ALA A 63 -1.22 1.23 16.35
N VAL A 64 -1.62 0.04 16.83
CA VAL A 64 -2.56 -0.81 16.09
C VAL A 64 -3.95 -0.19 16.00
N LEU A 65 -4.44 0.47 17.06
CA LEU A 65 -5.72 1.16 17.00
C LEU A 65 -5.67 2.35 16.04
N THR A 66 -4.56 3.06 15.96
CA THR A 66 -4.31 4.12 14.97
C THR A 66 -4.31 3.52 13.56
N ALA A 67 -3.57 2.43 13.33
CA ALA A 67 -3.53 1.71 12.06
C ALA A 67 -4.94 1.29 11.59
N LEU A 68 -5.72 0.64 12.46
CA LEU A 68 -7.07 0.18 12.17
C LEU A 68 -8.01 1.35 11.82
N ARG A 69 -8.00 2.42 12.62
CA ARG A 69 -8.82 3.62 12.37
C ARG A 69 -8.47 4.26 11.03
N THR A 70 -7.18 4.46 10.75
CA THR A 70 -6.70 5.05 9.50
C THR A 70 -7.12 4.21 8.30
N ARG A 71 -6.84 2.90 8.35
CA ARG A 71 -7.22 1.97 7.28
C ARG A 71 -8.71 1.99 7.01
N ASP A 72 -9.54 1.93 8.06
CA ASP A 72 -10.98 1.86 7.89
C ASP A 72 -11.56 3.19 7.36
N LEU A 73 -11.04 4.35 7.80
CA LEU A 73 -11.41 5.65 7.20
C LEU A 73 -10.99 5.76 5.74
N LEU A 74 -9.79 5.29 5.39
CA LEU A 74 -9.35 5.24 3.99
C LEU A 74 -10.26 4.35 3.16
N ARG A 75 -10.60 3.17 3.67
CA ARG A 75 -11.53 2.26 2.99
C ARG A 75 -12.88 2.92 2.75
N VAL A 76 -13.47 3.56 3.75
CA VAL A 76 -14.75 4.27 3.61
C VAL A 76 -14.63 5.39 2.58
N ALA A 77 -13.60 6.24 2.67
CA ALA A 77 -13.37 7.32 1.73
C ALA A 77 -13.28 6.84 0.27
N LEU A 78 -12.55 5.75 0.04
CA LEU A 78 -12.35 5.18 -1.29
C LEU A 78 -13.64 4.56 -1.85
N ILE A 79 -14.41 3.85 -1.02
CA ILE A 79 -15.73 3.31 -1.40
C ILE A 79 -16.72 4.44 -1.73
N GLU A 80 -16.63 5.57 -1.04
CA GLU A 80 -17.42 6.78 -1.37
C GLU A 80 -16.97 7.47 -2.67
N GLY A 81 -15.94 6.95 -3.36
CA GLY A 81 -15.45 7.47 -4.63
C GLY A 81 -14.51 8.66 -4.49
N ARG A 82 -13.97 8.92 -3.30
CA ARG A 82 -12.94 9.96 -3.11
C ARG A 82 -11.65 9.52 -3.79
N SER A 83 -10.93 10.49 -4.34
CA SER A 83 -9.61 10.29 -4.93
C SER A 83 -8.55 10.01 -3.85
N PRO A 84 -7.36 9.47 -4.20
CA PRO A 84 -6.33 9.12 -3.23
C PRO A 84 -5.95 10.25 -2.26
N GLY A 85 -5.72 11.47 -2.76
CA GLY A 85 -5.36 12.60 -1.92
C GLY A 85 -6.51 13.04 -1.02
N ALA A 86 -7.75 13.01 -1.53
CA ALA A 86 -8.95 13.29 -0.76
C ALA A 86 -9.23 12.21 0.32
N ALA A 87 -8.84 10.96 0.07
CA ALA A 87 -8.93 9.89 1.05
C ALA A 87 -7.96 10.11 2.22
N PHE A 88 -6.74 10.57 1.97
CA PHE A 88 -5.82 10.98 3.05
C PHE A 88 -6.35 12.16 3.85
N ALA A 89 -6.90 13.18 3.17
CA ALA A 89 -7.53 14.31 3.85
C ALA A 89 -8.69 13.86 4.76
N PHE A 90 -9.46 12.84 4.34
CA PHE A 90 -10.50 12.24 5.18
C PHE A 90 -9.91 11.43 6.35
N ALA A 91 -8.84 10.68 6.13
CA ALA A 91 -8.19 9.87 7.16
C ALA A 91 -7.55 10.69 8.29
N LEU A 92 -7.29 12.00 8.08
CA LEU A 92 -6.85 12.92 9.14
C LEU A 92 -7.78 12.95 10.36
N HIS A 93 -9.07 12.60 10.20
CA HIS A 93 -9.98 12.49 11.34
C HIS A 93 -9.56 11.42 12.35
N ALA A 94 -8.82 10.38 11.95
CA ALA A 94 -8.24 9.41 12.88
C ALA A 94 -7.11 10.00 13.73
N MET A 95 -6.49 11.10 13.30
CA MET A 95 -5.30 11.71 13.92
C MET A 95 -5.61 12.84 14.90
N ALA A 96 -6.87 13.27 15.02
CA ALA A 96 -7.24 14.50 15.76
C ALA A 96 -6.73 14.57 17.22
N PHE A 97 -6.50 13.41 17.85
CA PHE A 97 -5.98 13.29 19.21
C PHE A 97 -4.89 12.23 19.34
N ASP A 98 -4.24 11.87 18.22
CA ASP A 98 -3.20 10.85 18.19
C ASP A 98 -1.82 11.51 18.09
N GLU A 99 -0.87 11.02 18.88
CA GLU A 99 0.54 11.43 18.79
C GLU A 99 1.30 10.58 17.77
N ASN A 100 0.73 9.45 17.35
CA ASN A 100 1.29 8.64 16.28
C ASN A 100 1.03 9.26 14.91
N PHE A 101 1.87 8.90 13.96
CA PHE A 101 1.72 9.21 12.55
C PHE A 101 1.67 7.93 11.72
N VAL A 102 1.14 8.05 10.51
CA VAL A 102 1.05 6.94 9.55
C VAL A 102 1.73 7.35 8.25
N THR A 103 2.69 6.55 7.80
CA THR A 103 3.12 6.60 6.41
C THR A 103 2.18 5.71 5.60
N THR A 104 1.61 6.22 4.51
CA THR A 104 0.67 5.41 3.73
C THR A 104 0.65 5.78 2.27
N PHE A 105 0.42 4.77 1.44
CA PHE A 105 0.25 4.85 0.02
C PHE A 105 -1.14 4.38 -0.37
N VAL A 106 -1.79 5.12 -1.27
CA VAL A 106 -3.07 4.74 -1.88
C VAL A 106 -2.91 4.82 -3.38
N ALA A 107 -3.22 3.73 -4.07
CA ALA A 107 -3.35 3.66 -5.52
C ALA A 107 -4.74 3.19 -5.90
N VAL A 108 -5.36 3.83 -6.89
CA VAL A 108 -6.56 3.34 -7.57
C VAL A 108 -6.16 2.88 -8.95
N VAL A 109 -6.26 1.57 -9.16
CA VAL A 109 -6.12 0.92 -10.47
C VAL A 109 -7.44 1.04 -11.21
N ASP A 110 -7.39 1.45 -12.47
CA ASP A 110 -8.52 1.46 -13.39
C ASP A 110 -8.18 0.57 -14.60
N SER A 111 -8.78 -0.62 -14.64
CA SER A 111 -8.50 -1.61 -15.68
C SER A 111 -9.08 -1.24 -17.05
N THR A 112 -10.00 -0.27 -17.10
CA THR A 112 -10.56 0.24 -18.36
C THR A 112 -9.71 1.36 -18.92
N ALA A 113 -9.29 2.30 -18.06
CA ALA A 113 -8.41 3.40 -18.45
C ALA A 113 -6.95 2.97 -18.60
N HIS A 114 -6.58 1.78 -18.10
CA HIS A 114 -5.21 1.26 -18.06
C HIS A 114 -4.25 2.19 -17.32
N THR A 115 -4.67 2.67 -16.15
CA THR A 115 -3.89 3.58 -15.33
C THR A 115 -3.93 3.21 -13.85
N ILE A 116 -2.93 3.71 -13.13
CA ILE A 116 -2.98 3.88 -11.68
C ILE A 116 -2.97 5.37 -11.40
N THR A 117 -3.92 5.84 -10.59
CA THR A 117 -3.84 7.16 -9.93
C THR A 117 -3.50 6.94 -8.47
N TYR A 118 -2.46 7.60 -7.96
CA TYR A 118 -2.00 7.40 -6.59
C TYR A 118 -1.68 8.69 -5.86
N ALA A 119 -1.64 8.60 -4.54
CA ALA A 119 -0.99 9.55 -3.65
C ALA A 119 -0.12 8.80 -2.64
N ASN A 120 0.99 9.41 -2.23
CA ASN A 120 1.92 8.83 -1.27
C ASN A 120 2.20 9.82 -0.13
N ALA A 121 1.71 9.47 1.06
CA ALA A 121 1.87 10.22 2.30
C ALA A 121 3.13 9.75 3.06
N GLY A 122 4.30 9.98 2.47
CA GLY A 122 5.60 9.68 3.09
C GLY A 122 5.92 8.19 3.25
N HIS A 123 5.18 7.29 2.60
CA HIS A 123 5.46 5.86 2.58
C HIS A 123 6.66 5.54 1.68
N HIS A 124 7.33 4.42 1.96
CA HIS A 124 8.41 3.94 1.10
C HIS A 124 7.88 3.82 -0.35
N PRO A 125 8.53 4.44 -1.36
CA PRO A 125 7.97 4.52 -2.71
C PRO A 125 7.68 3.15 -3.32
N PRO A 126 6.40 2.85 -3.66
CA PRO A 126 6.07 1.71 -4.48
C PRO A 126 6.63 1.84 -5.89
N VAL A 127 6.65 0.74 -6.62
CA VAL A 127 7.17 0.68 -7.98
C VAL A 127 6.14 0.09 -8.91
N VAL A 128 5.84 0.80 -10.00
CA VAL A 128 5.12 0.23 -11.14
C VAL A 128 6.14 -0.20 -12.20
N VAL A 129 6.03 -1.44 -12.65
CA VAL A 129 6.77 -1.99 -13.79
C VAL A 129 5.78 -2.31 -14.89
N THR A 130 5.91 -1.67 -16.05
CA THR A 130 5.01 -1.91 -17.18
C THR A 130 5.34 -3.22 -17.89
N ILE A 131 4.44 -3.65 -18.78
CA ILE A 131 4.69 -4.79 -19.68
C ILE A 131 5.95 -4.60 -20.53
N ASN A 132 6.29 -3.36 -20.89
CA ASN A 132 7.50 -3.00 -21.65
C ASN A 132 8.76 -2.85 -20.77
N LYS A 133 8.65 -3.18 -19.47
CA LYS A 133 9.71 -3.05 -18.45
C LYS A 133 10.11 -1.61 -18.12
N ASP A 134 9.33 -0.62 -18.54
CA ASP A 134 9.47 0.74 -18.02
C ASP A 134 9.12 0.75 -16.53
N THR A 135 9.76 1.65 -15.77
CA THR A 135 9.57 1.73 -14.33
C THR A 135 9.15 3.13 -13.92
N TYR A 136 8.12 3.19 -13.09
CA TYR A 136 7.65 4.41 -12.46
C TYR A 136 7.76 4.25 -10.95
N VAL A 137 8.54 5.13 -10.32
CA VAL A 137 8.67 5.18 -8.86
C VAL A 137 7.56 6.07 -8.31
N CYS A 138 6.76 5.52 -7.42
CA CYS A 138 5.63 6.20 -6.81
C CYS A 138 6.08 7.05 -5.60
N SER A 139 6.78 8.15 -5.89
CA SER A 139 7.37 9.06 -4.89
C SER A 139 6.33 9.74 -4.01
N GLY A 140 6.78 10.28 -2.88
CA GLY A 140 5.95 11.08 -1.95
C GLY A 140 5.27 12.26 -2.65
N THR A 141 3.95 12.41 -2.45
CA THR A 141 3.14 13.49 -3.04
C THR A 141 2.58 14.46 -1.99
N GLY A 142 2.95 14.25 -0.73
CA GLY A 142 2.57 15.10 0.40
C GLY A 142 3.20 14.59 1.70
N PRO A 143 2.88 15.23 2.84
CA PRO A 143 3.42 14.83 4.13
C PRO A 143 2.86 13.46 4.57
N LEU A 144 3.45 12.86 5.59
CA LEU A 144 2.81 11.72 6.27
C LEU A 144 1.48 12.13 6.92
N VAL A 145 0.60 11.16 7.17
CA VAL A 145 -0.70 11.40 7.81
C VAL A 145 -0.47 11.57 9.32
N SER A 146 -0.78 12.76 9.85
CA SER A 146 -0.60 13.08 11.27
C SER A 146 -1.56 14.19 11.73
N SER A 147 -1.55 14.51 13.02
CA SER A 147 -2.33 15.60 13.61
C SER A 147 -1.96 17.00 13.09
N LEU A 148 -0.81 17.14 12.41
CA LEU A 148 -0.39 18.40 11.77
C LEU A 148 -1.18 18.72 10.49
N GLY A 149 -1.93 17.76 9.96
CA GLY A 149 -2.67 17.92 8.71
C GLY A 149 -1.76 17.90 7.47
N GLY A 150 -2.37 18.13 6.31
CA GLY A 150 -1.65 18.13 5.04
C GLY A 150 -2.56 18.14 3.82
N SER A 151 -1.93 18.25 2.66
CA SER A 151 -2.55 18.06 1.35
C SER A 151 -1.63 17.18 0.51
N TRP A 152 -2.23 16.38 -0.36
CA TRP A 152 -1.51 15.42 -1.21
C TRP A 152 -1.89 15.67 -2.65
N GLU A 153 -0.87 15.81 -3.48
CA GLU A 153 -1.06 15.77 -4.93
C GLU A 153 -1.30 14.33 -5.38
N GLU A 154 -1.89 14.20 -6.56
CA GLU A 154 -2.17 12.92 -7.19
C GLU A 154 -1.35 12.79 -8.46
N GLN A 155 -0.79 11.61 -8.67
CA GLN A 155 -0.05 11.30 -9.88
C GLN A 155 -0.68 10.10 -10.56
N THR A 156 -0.68 10.13 -11.90
CA THR A 156 -1.22 9.05 -12.71
C THR A 156 -0.12 8.46 -13.58
N VAL A 157 -0.01 7.14 -13.57
CA VAL A 157 0.97 6.38 -14.36
C VAL A 157 0.28 5.28 -15.17
N PRO A 158 0.88 4.84 -16.29
CA PRO A 158 0.33 3.74 -17.09
C PRO A 158 0.28 2.43 -16.29
N PHE A 159 -0.79 1.67 -16.48
CA PHE A 159 -0.97 0.34 -15.89
C PHE A 159 -1.78 -0.56 -16.83
N GLU A 160 -1.11 -1.00 -17.89
CA GLU A 160 -1.69 -1.88 -18.92
C GLU A 160 -1.69 -3.35 -18.45
N PRO A 161 -2.50 -4.23 -19.06
CA PRO A 161 -2.46 -5.65 -18.78
C PRO A 161 -1.04 -6.22 -18.85
N GLY A 162 -0.63 -6.92 -17.79
CA GLY A 162 0.73 -7.45 -17.62
C GLY A 162 1.72 -6.50 -16.94
N SER A 163 1.29 -5.28 -16.58
CA SER A 163 2.01 -4.41 -15.66
C SER A 163 1.89 -4.93 -14.21
N LEU A 164 2.80 -4.49 -13.35
CA LEU A 164 2.89 -4.90 -11.96
C LEU A 164 3.12 -3.69 -11.05
N LEU A 165 2.32 -3.56 -10.00
CA LEU A 165 2.53 -2.61 -8.91
C LEU A 165 3.06 -3.38 -7.70
N ILE A 166 4.19 -2.93 -7.15
CA ILE A 166 4.80 -3.51 -5.96
C ILE A 166 4.90 -2.41 -4.90
N ALA A 167 4.18 -2.60 -3.81
CA ALA A 167 4.26 -1.78 -2.61
C ALA A 167 4.80 -2.63 -1.45
N TYR A 168 5.62 -2.02 -0.61
CA TYR A 168 6.29 -2.67 0.51
C TYR A 168 6.60 -1.64 1.58
N THR A 169 6.73 -2.10 2.81
CA THR A 169 7.18 -1.29 3.94
C THR A 169 8.71 -1.37 4.05
N ASP A 170 9.29 -0.44 4.81
CA ASP A 170 10.74 -0.37 5.06
C ASP A 170 11.32 -1.66 5.66
N GLY A 171 10.53 -2.41 6.44
CA GLY A 171 10.94 -3.72 6.98
C GLY A 171 11.35 -4.76 5.92
N LEU A 172 10.98 -4.60 4.65
CA LEU A 172 11.49 -5.43 3.54
C LEU A 172 12.91 -5.03 3.11
N VAL A 173 13.22 -3.74 3.16
CA VAL A 173 14.50 -3.15 2.73
C VAL A 173 15.57 -3.30 3.80
N GLU A 174 15.17 -3.13 5.06
CA GLU A 174 16.05 -3.22 6.23
C GLU A 174 16.42 -4.68 6.58
N ASN A 175 15.65 -5.67 6.10
CA ASN A 175 15.96 -7.09 6.28
C ASN A 175 16.88 -7.63 5.16
N ARG A 176 18.18 -7.36 5.35
CA ARG A 176 19.35 -8.11 4.85
C ARG A 176 19.20 -8.83 3.51
N ALA A 177 19.79 -8.25 2.46
CA ALA A 177 20.36 -9.07 1.40
C ALA A 177 21.48 -9.98 1.97
N PRO A 178 21.73 -11.19 1.41
CA PRO A 178 22.77 -12.10 1.90
C PRO A 178 24.19 -11.51 1.93
N ASP A 179 24.42 -10.41 1.21
CA ASP A 179 25.67 -9.65 1.14
C ASP A 179 25.72 -8.42 2.07
N GLY A 180 24.66 -8.16 2.84
CA GLY A 180 24.61 -7.07 3.83
C GLY A 180 24.28 -5.69 3.26
N GLY A 181 23.80 -5.59 2.02
CA GLY A 181 23.23 -4.36 1.47
C GLY A 181 21.73 -4.23 1.78
N ASP A 182 21.25 -2.99 1.91
CA ASP A 182 19.82 -2.66 1.97
C ASP A 182 19.21 -2.83 0.58
N LEU A 183 18.07 -3.53 0.47
CA LEU A 183 17.37 -3.70 -0.82
C LEU A 183 16.71 -2.37 -1.23
N ASN A 184 17.29 -1.62 -2.15
CA ASN A 184 16.69 -0.34 -2.57
C ASN A 184 15.63 -0.51 -3.68
N VAL A 185 14.96 0.60 -4.03
CA VAL A 185 13.97 0.67 -5.11
C VAL A 185 14.50 0.12 -6.45
N ASP A 186 15.77 0.37 -6.76
CA ASP A 186 16.41 -0.08 -8.00
C ASP A 186 16.64 -1.60 -7.97
N ASP A 187 16.95 -2.18 -6.81
CA ASP A 187 17.09 -3.63 -6.64
C ASP A 187 15.76 -4.35 -6.81
N VAL A 188 14.68 -3.84 -6.19
CA VAL A 188 13.32 -4.37 -6.39
C VAL A 188 12.95 -4.31 -7.87
N SER A 189 13.18 -3.16 -8.51
CA SER A 189 12.92 -2.97 -9.94
C SER A 189 13.73 -3.95 -10.80
N ARG A 190 15.01 -4.16 -10.47
CA ARG A 190 15.92 -5.07 -11.18
C ARG A 190 15.49 -6.53 -11.06
N ILE A 191 15.16 -6.99 -9.85
CA ILE A 191 14.69 -8.36 -9.60
C ILE A 191 13.44 -8.63 -10.43
N VAL A 192 12.50 -7.68 -10.42
CA VAL A 192 11.20 -7.81 -11.11
C VAL A 192 11.36 -7.81 -12.63
N ARG A 193 12.24 -6.93 -13.14
CA ARG A 193 12.58 -6.90 -14.57
C ARG A 193 13.22 -8.22 -15.02
N GLY A 194 13.98 -8.88 -14.15
CA GLY A 194 14.66 -10.15 -14.40
C GLY A 194 13.75 -11.37 -14.52
N PHE A 195 12.46 -11.28 -14.15
CA PHE A 195 11.51 -12.37 -14.41
C PHE A 195 11.15 -12.43 -15.91
N GLU A 196 11.49 -13.55 -16.55
CA GLU A 196 11.16 -13.86 -17.95
C GLU A 196 9.66 -14.13 -18.18
N ARG A 197 8.91 -14.41 -17.11
CA ARG A 197 7.47 -14.67 -17.16
C ARG A 197 6.68 -13.50 -16.56
N PRO A 198 5.44 -13.24 -17.01
CA PRO A 198 4.50 -12.49 -16.20
C PRO A 198 4.45 -13.08 -14.79
N VAL A 199 4.23 -12.27 -13.76
CA VAL A 199 4.11 -12.75 -12.36
C VAL A 199 2.95 -13.74 -12.16
N ARG A 200 2.12 -13.95 -13.20
CA ARG A 200 1.11 -15.00 -13.27
C ARG A 200 1.75 -16.37 -13.46
N LEU A 201 1.62 -17.24 -12.46
CA LEU A 201 1.49 -18.68 -12.73
C LEU A 201 0.03 -18.90 -13.14
N ASP A 202 -0.17 -19.46 -14.33
CA ASP A 202 -1.48 -19.87 -14.80
C ASP A 202 -2.17 -20.74 -13.73
N SER A 203 -3.23 -20.21 -13.11
CA SER A 203 -4.15 -21.00 -12.31
C SER A 203 -5.26 -21.50 -13.22
N THR A 204 -5.04 -22.69 -13.77
CA THR A 204 -6.14 -23.62 -14.12
C THR A 204 -7.01 -23.93 -12.91
#